data_AF-A0A6A3KDC8-F1
#
_entry.id   AF-A0A6A3KDC8-F1
#
_cell.length_a   1.000
_cell.length_b   1.000
_cell.length_c   1.000
_cell.angle_alpha   90.00
_cell.angle_beta   90.00
_cell.angle_gamma   90.00
#
_symmetry.space_group_name_H-M   'P 1'
#
loop_
_entity.id
_entity.type
_entity.pdbx_description
1 polymer ?
#
loop_
_entity_poly.entity_id
_entity_poly.type
_entity_poly.pdbx_seq_one_letter_code
_entity_poly.pdbx_strand_id
1 'polypeptide(L)'
;MNLRAVVAAALAALVGVDAAVIAHDAVVPFPQPTPNTTIQTVAVKFNPQIYINNGCHPYPAVDKDGNTSGGLKPTGSQSAGCKGSGYGSQIYGRAVEYEAGMLSDLLFSFL
;
A
#
# COMPACT_ATOMS: atom_id res chain seq x y z
N MET A 1 31.99 -2.51 30.28
CA MET A 1 30.83 -2.03 29.49
C MET A 1 31.01 -0.55 29.21
N ASN A 2 31.11 -0.15 27.95
CA ASN A 2 31.39 1.24 27.59
C ASN A 2 30.09 2.05 27.62
N LEU A 3 29.83 2.76 28.72
CA LEU A 3 28.57 3.48 28.96
C LEU A 3 28.20 4.43 27.81
N ARG A 4 29.19 5.02 27.14
CA ARG A 4 28.99 5.86 25.94
C ARG A 4 28.44 5.08 24.75
N ALA A 5 28.91 3.85 24.55
CA ALA A 5 28.41 2.97 23.49
C ALA A 5 26.97 2.50 23.79
N VAL A 6 26.64 2.28 25.07
CA VAL A 6 25.28 1.92 25.50
C VAL A 6 24.31 3.09 25.30
N VAL A 7 24.71 4.31 25.63
CA VAL A 7 23.89 5.52 25.43
C VAL A 7 23.67 5.82 23.95
N ALA A 8 24.71 5.68 23.11
CA ALA A 8 24.59 5.88 21.67
C ALA A 8 23.67 4.84 21.01
N ALA A 9 23.74 3.57 21.43
CA ALA A 9 22.85 2.52 20.97
C ALA A 9 21.39 2.74 21.41
N ALA A 10 21.16 3.26 22.62
CA ALA A 10 19.82 3.57 23.13
C ALA A 10 19.17 4.76 22.38
N LEU A 11 19.95 5.79 22.03
CA LEU A 11 19.46 6.94 21.23
C LEU A 11 19.15 6.55 19.78
N ALA A 12 19.94 5.65 19.18
CA ALA A 12 19.65 5.13 17.85
C ALA A 12 18.39 4.24 17.80
N ALA A 13 17.97 3.68 18.93
CA ALA A 13 16.74 2.88 19.03
C ALA A 13 15.45 3.73 19.15
N LEU A 14 15.57 5.06 19.29
CA LEU A 14 14.46 5.99 19.52
C LEU A 14 14.00 6.77 18.27
N VAL A 15 14.49 6.45 17.08
CA VAL A 15 13.87 6.96 15.83
C VAL A 15 12.53 6.26 15.62
N GLY A 16 11.49 6.81 16.25
CA GLY A 16 10.11 6.52 15.88
C GLY A 16 9.86 7.06 14.47
N VAL A 17 9.42 6.19 13.55
CA VAL A 17 8.84 6.63 12.28
C VAL A 17 7.43 7.13 12.62
N ASP A 18 7.28 8.45 12.70
CA ASP A 18 5.97 9.06 12.94
C ASP A 18 5.23 9.13 11.59
N ALA A 19 4.27 8.23 11.39
CA ALA A 19 3.47 8.14 10.19
C ALA A 19 2.33 9.17 10.24
N ALA A 20 2.25 10.05 9.24
CA ALA A 20 1.22 11.09 9.18
C ALA A 20 -0.02 10.64 8.40
N VAL A 21 -1.14 11.32 8.64
CA VAL A 21 -2.28 11.33 7.71
C VAL A 21 -2.07 12.49 6.74
N ILE A 22 -1.97 12.20 5.44
CA ILE A 22 -1.68 13.19 4.39
C ILE A 22 -2.83 13.32 3.39
N ALA A 23 -2.77 14.31 2.49
CA ALA A 23 -3.78 14.48 1.46
C ALA A 23 -3.87 13.23 0.56
N HIS A 24 -5.08 12.90 0.09
CA HIS A 24 -5.32 11.65 -0.65
C HIS A 24 -4.56 11.58 -1.98
N ASP A 25 -4.20 12.73 -2.55
CA ASP A 25 -3.43 12.88 -3.78
C ASP A 25 -1.92 13.09 -3.55
N ALA A 26 -1.48 13.10 -2.28
CA ALA A 26 -0.07 13.23 -1.90
C ALA A 26 0.62 11.88 -1.63
N VAL A 27 -0.16 10.80 -1.44
CA VAL A 27 0.40 9.47 -1.21
C VAL A 27 1.04 8.94 -2.50
N VAL A 28 2.30 8.53 -2.41
CA VAL A 28 3.05 7.97 -3.54
C VAL A 28 2.90 6.43 -3.53
N PRO A 29 2.47 5.80 -4.64
CA PRO A 29 2.27 4.36 -4.70
C PRO A 29 3.60 3.60 -4.69
N PHE A 30 3.53 2.32 -4.33
CA PHE A 30 4.66 1.42 -4.46
C PHE A 30 4.78 0.93 -5.90
N PRO A 31 5.99 0.90 -6.48
CA PRO A 31 6.19 0.21 -7.74
C PRO A 31 5.86 -1.27 -7.58
N GLN A 32 5.26 -1.89 -8.60
CA GLN A 32 5.01 -3.33 -8.57
C GLN A 32 6.36 -4.07 -8.47
N PRO A 33 6.58 -4.88 -7.42
CA PRO A 33 7.85 -5.58 -7.25
C PRO A 33 8.03 -6.66 -8.32
N THR A 34 9.27 -6.94 -8.70
CA THR A 34 9.62 -8.10 -9.52
C THR A 34 9.39 -9.37 -8.69
N PRO A 35 8.51 -10.29 -9.11
CA PRO A 35 8.25 -11.53 -8.36
C PRO A 35 9.50 -12.39 -8.22
N ASN A 36 9.79 -12.86 -7.00
CA ASN A 36 10.91 -13.77 -6.73
C ASN A 36 10.49 -15.11 -6.11
N THR A 37 9.19 -15.34 -5.90
CA THR A 37 8.61 -16.62 -5.47
C THR A 37 7.48 -17.05 -6.39
N THR A 38 7.12 -18.33 -6.35
CA THR A 38 5.98 -18.89 -7.09
C THR A 38 4.68 -18.15 -6.72
N ILE A 39 4.41 -17.95 -5.43
CA ILE A 39 3.19 -17.31 -4.97
C ILE A 39 3.09 -15.83 -5.42
N GLN A 40 4.20 -15.09 -5.44
CA GLN A 40 4.22 -13.72 -5.98
C GLN A 40 3.99 -13.71 -7.49
N THR A 41 4.57 -14.68 -8.21
CA THR A 41 4.40 -14.81 -9.66
C THR A 41 2.93 -15.07 -10.01
N VAL A 42 2.28 -15.93 -9.24
CA VAL A 42 0.85 -16.22 -9.35
C VAL A 42 0.03 -14.96 -9.01
N ALA A 43 0.34 -14.25 -7.93
CA ALA A 43 -0.35 -13.02 -7.55
C ALA A 43 -0.27 -11.92 -8.63
N VAL A 44 0.89 -11.72 -9.26
CA VAL A 44 1.04 -10.75 -10.36
C VAL A 44 0.33 -11.24 -11.63
N LYS A 45 0.43 -12.54 -11.95
CA LYS A 45 -0.23 -13.14 -13.13
C LYS A 45 -1.75 -13.02 -13.08
N PHE A 46 -2.34 -13.16 -11.89
CA PHE A 46 -3.79 -13.10 -11.69
C PHE A 46 -4.25 -11.75 -11.14
N ASN A 47 -3.44 -10.69 -11.28
CA ASN A 47 -3.87 -9.33 -10.94
C ASN A 47 -5.10 -8.96 -11.79
N PRO A 48 -6.26 -8.68 -11.17
CA PRO A 48 -7.50 -8.45 -11.90
C PRO A 48 -7.46 -7.15 -12.70
N GLN A 49 -8.22 -7.13 -13.80
CA GLN A 49 -8.60 -5.88 -14.44
C GLN A 49 -9.85 -5.33 -13.76
N ILE A 50 -9.84 -4.03 -13.51
CA ILE A 50 -11.00 -3.33 -12.94
C ILE A 50 -11.49 -2.26 -13.91
N TYR A 51 -12.81 -2.23 -14.11
CA TYR A 51 -13.48 -1.16 -14.84
C TYR A 51 -14.27 -0.33 -13.85
N ILE A 52 -13.89 0.95 -13.71
CA ILE A 52 -14.57 1.88 -12.82
C ILE A 52 -15.69 2.56 -13.62
N ASN A 53 -16.90 2.05 -13.49
CA ASN A 53 -18.06 2.63 -14.17
C ASN A 53 -18.46 4.00 -13.57
N ASN A 54 -18.27 4.16 -12.26
CA ASN A 54 -18.58 5.38 -11.52
C ASN A 54 -17.85 5.36 -10.17
N GLY A 55 -17.79 6.50 -9.49
CA GLY A 55 -17.10 6.64 -8.22
C GLY A 55 -15.60 6.97 -8.38
N CYS A 56 -14.84 6.70 -7.32
CA CYS A 56 -13.41 6.95 -7.30
C CYS A 56 -12.63 5.86 -8.04
N HIS A 57 -11.57 6.28 -8.73
CA HIS A 57 -10.51 5.38 -9.17
C HIS A 57 -9.67 4.95 -7.96
N PRO A 58 -8.90 3.85 -8.02
CA PRO A 58 -8.04 3.44 -6.90
C PRO A 58 -6.89 4.44 -6.69
N TYR A 59 -6.66 4.77 -5.42
CA TYR A 59 -5.56 5.62 -4.95
C TYR A 59 -4.65 4.82 -3.99
N PRO A 60 -3.37 5.19 -3.89
CA PRO A 60 -2.51 4.66 -2.84
C PRO A 60 -3.02 5.10 -1.46
N ALA A 61 -3.43 4.12 -0.66
CA ALA A 61 -3.78 4.33 0.75
C ALA A 61 -2.58 4.59 1.69
N VAL A 62 -1.38 4.07 1.37
CA VAL A 62 -0.19 4.19 2.21
C VAL A 62 1.08 4.34 1.37
N ASP A 63 2.06 5.09 1.84
CA ASP A 63 3.38 5.24 1.20
C ASP A 63 4.52 4.52 1.94
N LYS A 64 5.74 4.63 1.42
CA LYS A 64 6.94 3.98 1.98
C LYS A 64 7.33 4.44 3.39
N ASP A 65 6.90 5.63 3.80
CA ASP A 65 7.22 6.21 5.11
C ASP A 65 6.12 5.89 6.12
N GLY A 66 5.10 5.14 5.69
CA GLY A 66 3.96 4.76 6.51
C GLY A 66 2.86 5.81 6.55
N ASN A 67 2.98 6.93 5.82
CA ASN A 67 1.91 7.92 5.78
C ASN A 67 0.67 7.31 5.15
N THR A 68 -0.50 7.67 5.67
CA THR A 68 -1.79 7.17 5.18
C THR A 68 -2.62 8.27 4.53
N SER A 69 -3.43 7.89 3.54
CA SER A 69 -4.38 8.79 2.88
C SER A 69 -5.44 9.27 3.87
N GLY A 70 -5.64 10.58 3.97
CA GLY A 70 -6.75 11.19 4.70
C GLY A 70 -8.10 11.05 3.98
N GLY A 71 -8.12 10.48 2.78
CA GLY A 71 -9.31 10.30 1.97
C GLY A 71 -9.95 11.62 1.53
N LEU A 72 -11.20 11.52 1.09
CA LEU A 72 -12.01 12.66 0.68
C LEU A 72 -13.28 12.74 1.54
N LYS A 73 -13.66 13.96 1.89
CA LYS A 73 -14.98 14.20 2.46
C LYS A 73 -16.04 13.88 1.39
N PRO A 74 -17.15 13.18 1.72
CA PRO A 74 -18.17 12.76 0.75
C PRO A 74 -19.07 13.95 0.34
N THR A 75 -18.50 14.91 -0.38
CA THR A 75 -19.17 16.10 -0.90
C THR A 75 -18.90 16.25 -2.39
N GLY A 76 -19.84 16.81 -3.14
CA GLY A 76 -19.75 16.92 -4.59
C GLY A 76 -20.30 15.68 -5.31
N SER A 77 -19.85 15.46 -6.54
CA SER A 77 -20.24 14.27 -7.31
C SER A 77 -19.50 13.01 -6.83
N GLN A 78 -19.98 11.84 -7.23
CA GLN A 78 -19.43 10.55 -6.78
C GLN A 78 -17.94 10.35 -7.12
N SER A 79 -17.41 11.11 -8.08
CA SER A 79 -16.00 11.06 -8.50
C SER A 79 -15.26 12.40 -8.31
N ALA A 80 -15.85 13.34 -7.57
CA ALA A 80 -15.24 14.65 -7.35
C ALA A 80 -13.91 14.50 -6.60
N GLY A 81 -12.80 14.91 -7.24
CA GLY A 81 -11.47 14.88 -6.64
C GLY A 81 -10.78 13.52 -6.64
N CYS A 82 -11.39 12.45 -7.18
CA CYS A 82 -10.83 11.09 -7.14
C CYS A 82 -10.87 10.33 -8.48
N LYS A 83 -10.64 11.03 -9.60
CA LYS A 83 -10.61 10.42 -10.94
C LYS A 83 -9.25 9.83 -11.35
N GLY A 84 -8.26 9.89 -10.47
CA GLY A 84 -6.93 9.34 -10.69
C GLY A 84 -5.86 10.18 -9.98
N SER A 85 -4.97 9.51 -9.27
CA SER A 85 -3.83 10.16 -8.61
C SER A 85 -2.82 10.66 -9.64
N GLY A 86 -2.19 11.80 -9.36
CA GLY A 86 -1.06 12.29 -10.16
C GLY A 86 0.15 11.35 -10.15
N TYR A 87 0.25 10.47 -9.15
CA TYR A 87 1.30 9.45 -9.05
C TYR A 87 0.91 8.08 -9.61
N GLY A 88 -0.33 7.92 -10.08
CA GLY A 88 -0.87 6.64 -10.54
C GLY A 88 -1.66 5.86 -9.47
N SER A 89 -2.28 4.75 -9.88
CA SER A 89 -3.14 3.92 -9.03
C SER A 89 -2.37 2.83 -8.29
N GLN A 90 -2.99 2.27 -7.24
CA GLN A 90 -2.44 1.17 -6.46
C GLN A 90 -3.48 0.05 -6.32
N ILE A 91 -3.00 -1.20 -6.39
CA ILE A 91 -3.73 -2.41 -6.02
C ILE A 91 -2.88 -3.12 -4.97
N TYR A 92 -3.52 -3.63 -3.92
CA TYR A 92 -2.85 -4.41 -2.87
C TYR A 92 -3.21 -5.88 -3.03
N GLY A 93 -2.20 -6.74 -3.11
CA GLY A 93 -2.37 -8.19 -3.18
C GLY A 93 -1.86 -8.87 -1.91
N ARG A 94 -2.63 -9.81 -1.37
CA ARG A 94 -2.20 -10.73 -0.31
C ARG A 94 -2.46 -12.16 -0.77
N ALA A 95 -1.45 -13.00 -0.66
CA ALA A 95 -1.50 -14.38 -1.09
C ALA A 95 -1.12 -15.30 0.05
N VAL A 96 -1.86 -16.40 0.22
CA VAL A 96 -1.51 -17.49 1.14
C VAL A 96 -1.65 -18.83 0.43
N GLU A 97 -0.76 -19.76 0.77
CA GLU A 97 -0.95 -21.16 0.37
C GLU A 97 -1.97 -21.79 1.32
N TYR A 98 -3.04 -22.34 0.76
CA TYR A 98 -4.08 -23.04 1.50
C TYR A 98 -4.02 -24.52 1.13
N GLU A 99 -3.88 -25.38 2.15
CA GLU A 99 -3.64 -26.84 2.08
C GLU A 99 -2.47 -27.27 1.17
N ALA A 100 -1.41 -27.81 1.78
CA ALA A 100 -0.33 -28.63 1.21
C ALA A 100 -0.02 -28.46 -0.30
N GLY A 101 0.08 -27.20 -0.79
CA GLY A 101 0.55 -26.86 -2.13
C GLY A 101 -0.47 -26.95 -3.27
N MET A 102 -1.77 -27.05 -3.03
CA MET A 102 -2.77 -27.22 -4.11
C MET A 102 -3.58 -25.96 -4.44
N LEU A 103 -3.82 -25.04 -3.50
CA LEU A 103 -4.60 -23.81 -3.74
C LEU A 103 -3.87 -22.58 -3.18
N SER A 104 -3.78 -21.52 -3.98
CA SER A 104 -3.32 -20.20 -3.51
C SER A 104 -4.54 -19.29 -3.37
N ASP A 105 -4.86 -18.88 -2.15
CA ASP A 105 -5.87 -17.86 -1.93
C ASP A 105 -5.25 -16.49 -2.21
N LEU A 106 -5.77 -15.81 -3.23
CA LEU A 106 -5.36 -14.47 -3.65
C LEU A 106 -6.43 -13.45 -3.30
N LEU A 107 -6.14 -12.56 -2.36
CA LEU A 107 -6.96 -11.41 -2.03
C LEU A 107 -6.39 -10.16 -2.69
N PHE A 108 -7.21 -9.48 -3.49
CA PHE A 108 -6.89 -8.16 -4.03
C PHE A 108 -7.78 -7.10 -3.38
N SER A 109 -7.19 -5.95 -3.05
CA SER A 109 -7.88 -4.82 -2.44
C SER A 109 -7.55 -3.52 -3.19
N PHE A 110 -8.57 -2.66 -3.29
CA PHE A 110 -8.56 -1.36 -3.93
C PHE A 110 -9.08 -0.36 -2.91
N LEU A 111 -8.40 0.77 -2.75
CA LEU A 111 -8.72 1.82 -1.79
C LEU A 111 -8.84 3.17 -2.48
#